data_AF-A0A2G6GGX8-F1
#
_entry.id   AF-A0A2G6GGX8-F1
#
_cell.length_a   1.000
_cell.length_b   1.000
_cell.length_c   1.000
_cell.angle_alpha   90.00
_cell.angle_beta   90.00
_cell.angle_gamma   90.00
#
_symmetry.space_group_name_H-M   'P 1'
#
loop_
_entity.id
_entity.type
_entity.pdbx_description
1 polymer ?
#
loop_
_entity_poly.entity_id
_entity_poly.type
_entity_poly.pdbx_seq_one_letter_code
_entity_poly.pdbx_strand_id
1 'polypeptide(L)'
;MHGEELFITNCLSCHGPGGEGIEGLGKNMTTSEFIRSQSEKELLQFLKTGRSTADPANTTGVDMPAKGGNNTLDEDDLKDIIAYVRTLQQ
;
A
#
# COMPACT_ATOMS: atom_id res chain seq x y z
N MET A 1 -0.98 -14.70 -10.52
CA MET A 1 -1.20 -13.43 -9.82
C MET A 1 -1.89 -13.74 -8.51
N HIS A 2 -1.29 -13.38 -7.38
CA HIS A 2 -1.82 -13.65 -6.02
C HIS A 2 -1.82 -12.37 -5.16
N GLY A 3 -2.07 -11.22 -5.79
CA GLY A 3 -2.05 -9.91 -5.13
C GLY A 3 -3.04 -9.77 -3.97
N GLU A 4 -4.22 -10.39 -4.07
CA GLU A 4 -5.20 -10.42 -2.97
C GLU A 4 -4.67 -11.14 -1.73
N GLU A 5 -4.09 -12.33 -1.91
CA GLU A 5 -3.50 -13.13 -0.82
C GLU A 5 -2.35 -12.37 -0.14
N LEU A 6 -1.49 -11.74 -0.94
CA LEU A 6 -0.40 -10.92 -0.44
C LEU A 6 -0.92 -9.68 0.30
N PHE A 7 -1.96 -9.01 -0.21
CA PHE A 7 -2.55 -7.86 0.45
C PHE A 7 -3.17 -8.24 1.81
N ILE A 8 -3.91 -9.36 1.86
CA ILE A 8 -4.50 -9.89 3.09
C ILE A 8 -3.41 -10.19 4.13
N THR A 9 -2.29 -10.77 3.68
CA THR A 9 -1.20 -11.17 4.57
C THR A 9 -0.38 -9.98 5.08
N ASN A 10 -0.16 -8.96 4.24
CA ASN A 10 0.86 -7.93 4.50
C ASN A 10 0.31 -6.50 4.68
N CYS A 11 -0.93 -6.22 4.27
CA CYS A 11 -1.43 -4.84 4.17
C CYS A 11 -2.76 -4.61 4.91
N LEU A 12 -3.61 -5.65 4.98
CA LEU A 12 -4.94 -5.61 5.60
C LEU A 12 -4.93 -5.08 7.03
N SER A 13 -3.91 -5.45 7.84
CA SER A 13 -3.87 -5.09 9.26
C SER A 13 -3.85 -3.58 9.50
N CYS A 14 -3.38 -2.80 8.52
CA CYS A 14 -3.34 -1.34 8.60
C CYS A 14 -4.39 -0.69 7.70
N HIS A 15 -4.66 -1.26 6.53
CA HIS A 15 -5.50 -0.65 5.50
C HIS A 15 -6.91 -1.22 5.39
N GLY A 16 -7.27 -2.19 6.22
CA GLY A 16 -8.58 -2.84 6.20
C GLY A 16 -8.71 -3.92 5.11
N PRO A 17 -9.65 -4.88 5.28
CA PRO A 17 -9.83 -6.00 4.36
C PRO A 17 -10.24 -5.59 2.94
N GLY A 18 -10.97 -4.48 2.79
CA GLY A 18 -11.36 -3.89 1.50
C GLY A 18 -10.51 -2.70 1.08
N GLY A 19 -9.43 -2.39 1.79
CA GLY A 19 -8.63 -1.19 1.55
C GLY A 19 -9.32 0.11 2.00
N GLU A 20 -10.34 0.04 2.84
CA GLU A 20 -11.12 1.17 3.34
C GLU A 20 -10.34 2.07 4.32
N GLY A 21 -9.19 1.61 4.80
CA GLY A 21 -8.37 2.29 5.79
C GLY A 21 -8.86 2.06 7.22
N ILE A 22 -7.97 2.36 8.18
CA ILE A 22 -8.27 2.35 9.61
C ILE A 22 -7.87 3.72 10.16
N GLU A 23 -8.81 4.40 10.81
CA GLU A 23 -8.59 5.74 11.37
C GLU A 23 -7.38 5.74 12.32
N GLY A 24 -6.48 6.72 12.14
CA GLY A 24 -5.25 6.83 12.93
C GLY A 24 -4.17 5.79 12.59
N LEU A 25 -4.37 4.93 11.59
CA LEU A 25 -3.41 3.89 11.21
C LEU A 25 -3.09 3.90 9.70
N GLY A 26 -3.98 3.36 8.87
CA GLY A 26 -3.78 3.27 7.42
C GLY A 26 -4.80 4.08 6.62
N LYS A 27 -4.34 4.70 5.52
CA LYS A 27 -5.20 5.49 4.63
C LYS A 27 -6.17 4.60 3.85
N ASN A 28 -7.35 5.16 3.56
CA ASN A 28 -8.30 4.60 2.61
C ASN A 28 -7.69 4.57 1.21
N MET A 29 -7.61 3.38 0.63
CA MET A 29 -7.12 3.10 -0.71
C MET A 29 -8.24 2.96 -1.74
N THR A 30 -9.51 2.89 -1.37
CA THR A 30 -10.63 2.72 -2.32
C THR A 30 -10.95 3.99 -3.13
N THR A 31 -10.59 5.17 -2.62
CA THR A 31 -10.84 6.47 -3.28
C THR A 31 -9.58 7.32 -3.38
N SER A 32 -8.41 6.69 -3.26
CA SER A 32 -7.12 7.37 -3.15
C SER A 32 -6.65 7.92 -4.50
N GLU A 33 -6.63 9.25 -4.61
CA GLU A 33 -6.07 9.93 -5.78
C GLU A 33 -4.57 9.70 -5.95
N PHE A 34 -3.85 9.46 -4.85
CA PHE A 34 -2.43 9.09 -4.89
C PHE A 34 -2.20 7.80 -5.68
N ILE A 35 -3.07 6.80 -5.50
CA ILE A 35 -2.96 5.52 -6.22
C ILE A 35 -3.36 5.69 -7.69
N ARG A 36 -4.38 6.50 -7.98
CA ARG A 36 -4.86 6.74 -9.36
C ARG A 36 -3.87 7.53 -10.21
N SER A 37 -3.23 8.54 -9.62
CA SER A 37 -2.34 9.45 -10.34
C SER A 37 -0.94 8.88 -10.59
N GLN A 38 -0.54 7.82 -9.89
CA GLN A 38 0.79 7.24 -10.02
C GLN A 38 0.87 6.11 -11.02
N SER A 39 1.98 6.10 -11.76
CA SER A 39 2.40 4.97 -12.58
C SER A 39 2.72 3.75 -11.70
N GLU A 40 2.69 2.56 -12.29
CA GLU A 40 3.07 1.32 -11.59
C GLU A 40 4.50 1.42 -11.03
N LYS A 41 5.42 2.02 -11.81
CA LYS A 41 6.81 2.22 -11.38
C LYS A 41 6.90 3.10 -10.14
N GLU A 42 6.12 4.18 -10.05
CA GLU A 42 6.12 5.06 -8.89
C GLU A 42 5.54 4.37 -7.66
N LEU A 43 4.42 3.65 -7.80
CA LEU A 43 3.83 2.86 -6.72
C LEU A 43 4.78 1.75 -6.25
N LEU A 44 5.49 1.09 -7.17
CA LEU A 44 6.48 0.08 -6.83
C LEU A 44 7.64 0.67 -6.01
N GLN A 45 8.17 1.84 -6.41
CA GLN A 45 9.20 2.52 -5.63
C GLN A 45 8.68 2.98 -4.27
N PHE A 46 7.44 3.46 -4.22
CA PHE A 46 6.77 3.82 -2.98
C PHE A 46 6.65 2.62 -2.04
N LEU A 47 6.18 1.46 -2.51
CA LEU A 47 6.11 0.24 -1.70
C LEU A 47 7.49 -0.25 -1.26
N LYS A 48 8.51 -0.18 -2.13
CA LYS A 48 9.89 -0.57 -1.77
C LYS A 48 10.50 0.31 -0.67
N THR A 49 10.08 1.56 -0.56
CA THR A 49 10.64 2.53 0.39
C THR A 49 9.77 2.69 1.64
N GLY A 50 8.46 2.57 1.48
CA GLY A 50 7.48 2.99 2.49
C GLY A 50 7.38 4.53 2.60
N ARG A 51 6.74 4.99 3.66
CA ARG A 51 6.68 6.40 4.07
C ARG A 51 6.85 6.50 5.57
N SER A 52 8.00 7.00 6.01
CA SER A 52 8.25 7.24 7.43
C SER A 52 7.50 8.47 7.93
N THR A 53 7.41 8.61 9.24
CA THR A 53 6.89 9.75 9.99
C THR A 53 7.74 11.01 9.81
N ALA A 54 9.00 10.85 9.41
CA ALA A 54 9.90 11.96 9.09
C ALA A 54 9.68 12.51 7.65
N ASP A 55 8.96 11.78 6.79
CA ASP A 55 8.62 12.26 5.46
C ASP A 55 7.63 13.44 5.56
N PRO A 56 7.92 14.61 4.97
CA PRO A 56 7.03 15.78 5.05
C PRO A 56 5.66 15.55 4.40
N ALA A 57 5.53 14.55 3.52
CA ALA A 57 4.25 14.15 2.93
C ALA A 57 3.50 13.11 3.77
N ASN A 58 4.03 12.68 4.92
CA ASN A 58 3.28 11.83 5.85
C ASN A 58 2.17 12.66 6.52
N THR A 59 0.93 12.19 6.39
CA THR A 59 -0.26 12.84 6.95
C THR A 59 -0.99 11.96 7.97
N THR A 60 -0.44 10.79 8.31
CA THR A 60 -1.02 9.88 9.31
C THR A 60 -0.31 10.00 10.66
N GLY A 61 0.95 10.45 10.68
CA GLY A 61 1.80 10.36 11.87
C GLY A 61 2.20 8.92 12.20
N VAL A 62 2.00 7.99 11.26
CA VAL A 62 2.33 6.56 11.40
C VAL A 62 3.29 6.16 10.28
N ASP A 63 4.30 5.37 10.64
CA ASP A 63 5.22 4.79 9.68
C ASP A 63 4.49 3.74 8.81
N MET A 64 4.54 3.94 7.49
CA MET A 64 4.28 2.88 6.53
C MET A 64 5.62 2.23 6.19
N PRO A 65 5.96 1.05 6.73
CA PRO A 65 7.25 0.41 6.46
C PRO A 65 7.35 -0.03 4.99
N ALA A 66 8.58 -0.11 4.50
CA ALA A 66 8.89 -0.73 3.21
C ALA A 66 8.24 -2.12 3.13
N LYS A 67 7.57 -2.40 2.01
CA LYS A 67 6.92 -3.68 1.68
C LYS A 67 5.94 -4.18 2.74
N GLY A 68 5.28 -3.27 3.47
CA GLY A 68 4.39 -3.64 4.58
C GLY A 68 5.12 -4.31 5.76
N GLY A 69 6.43 -4.12 5.87
CA GLY A 69 7.28 -4.79 6.86
C GLY A 69 7.77 -6.16 6.44
N ASN A 70 7.41 -6.64 5.24
CA ASN A 70 7.84 -7.93 4.74
C ASN A 70 8.97 -7.80 3.70
N ASN A 71 10.20 -8.01 4.15
CA ASN A 71 11.38 -7.92 3.28
C ASN A 71 11.51 -9.07 2.27
N THR A 72 10.73 -10.15 2.40
CA THR A 72 10.79 -11.29 1.48
C THR A 72 10.01 -11.07 0.19
N LEU A 73 9.11 -10.07 0.14
CA LEU A 73 8.35 -9.76 -1.06
C LEU A 73 9.30 -9.29 -2.18
N ASP A 74 9.25 -9.96 -3.32
CA ASP A 74 10.05 -9.57 -4.48
C ASP A 74 9.35 -8.49 -5.32
N GLU A 75 9.88 -8.16 -6.49
CA GLU A 75 9.29 -7.12 -7.32
C GLU A 75 7.96 -7.54 -7.96
N ASP A 76 7.82 -8.81 -8.32
CA ASP A 76 6.62 -9.31 -8.98
C ASP A 76 5.48 -9.47 -7.97
N ASP A 77 5.79 -9.86 -6.73
CA ASP A 77 4.86 -9.80 -5.59
C ASP A 77 4.27 -8.40 -5.40
N LEU A 78 5.13 -7.36 -5.41
CA LEU A 78 4.70 -5.98 -5.24
C LEU A 78 3.85 -5.49 -6.42
N LYS A 79 4.16 -5.91 -7.66
CA LYS A 79 3.33 -5.60 -8.83
C LYS A 79 1.97 -6.26 -8.74
N ASP A 80 1.91 -7.51 -8.30
CA ASP A 80 0.66 -8.23 -8.05
C ASP A 80 -0.20 -7.51 -7.00
N ILE A 81 0.40 -7.05 -5.90
CA ILE A 81 -0.28 -6.22 -4.89
C ILE A 81 -0.80 -4.91 -5.51
N ILE A 82 0.01 -4.20 -6.29
CA ILE A 82 -0.40 -2.95 -6.96
C ILE A 82 -1.59 -3.20 -7.89
N ALA A 83 -1.55 -4.28 -8.67
CA ALA A 83 -2.64 -4.67 -9.55
C ALA A 83 -3.93 -4.91 -8.75
N TYR A 84 -3.86 -5.67 -7.66
CA TYR A 84 -5.01 -5.91 -6.78
C TYR A 84 -5.54 -4.62 -6.14
N VAL A 85 -4.67 -3.79 -5.56
CA VAL A 85 -5.06 -2.52 -4.92
C VAL A 85 -5.78 -1.59 -5.91
N ARG A 86 -5.38 -1.59 -7.18
CA ARG A 86 -6.09 -0.84 -8.22
C ARG A 86 -7.50 -1.35 -8.50
N THR A 87 -7.79 -2.63 -8.27
CA THR A 87 -9.15 -3.17 -8.39
C THR A 87 -10.07 -2.77 -7.24
N LEU A 88 -9.50 -2.32 -6.11
CA LEU A 88 -10.27 -1.81 -4.95
C LEU A 88 -10.76 -0.37 -5.16
N GLN A 89 -10.27 0.32 -6.19
CA GLN A 89 -10.62 1.70 -6.49
C GLN A 89 -12.04 1.80 -7.05
N GLN A 90 -12.81 2.77 -6.55
CA GLN A 90 -14.19 3.08 -6.94
C GLN A 90 -14.27 4.32 -7.85
#